data_AF-A0A6A6T4H7-F1
#
_entry.id   AF-A0A6A6T4H7-F1
#
_cell.length_a   1.000
_cell.length_b   1.000
_cell.length_c   1.000
_cell.angle_alpha   90.00
_cell.angle_beta   90.00
_cell.angle_gamma   90.00
#
_symmetry.space_group_name_H-M   'P 1'
#
loop_
_entity.id
_entity.type
_entity.pdbx_description
1 polymer ?
#
loop_
_entity_poly.entity_id
_entity_poly.type
_entity_poly.pdbx_seq_one_letter_code
_entity_poly.pdbx_strand_id
1 'polypeptide(L)'
;MGFFSRLSRPSATSSGSNDDPPPPYNVSEDRSAPSTLHLETATEKPNASIDPNPTPIPYIERSPKEQLRRYLIKILVFTFSVDIEKLDNALGTPIYVDKDGKRKDEPKKNSTLSDQEKTDLYKLAIAVKRLHRKASTNCWNTTFQADRDLVIKAVSSISRDLTSSTKKYPSPGVHAAFALDLISNYADHHCDPALWTKTHLGQWTTNVLYRASDAFDYSIAAHAKLIGDVAPNEEVRFVLGHAQEAFQEKWGVNSVKATESYYMAIRDGYTELYGVLRNS
;
A
#
# COMPACT_ATOMS: atom_id res chain seq x y z
N MET A 1 47.49 12.59 -1.48
CA MET A 1 47.73 12.42 -0.03
C MET A 1 46.42 12.69 0.68
N GLY A 2 45.62 11.64 0.94
CA GLY A 2 44.29 11.76 1.52
C GLY A 2 44.30 11.35 2.99
N PHE A 3 43.92 12.29 3.86
CA PHE A 3 43.72 12.06 5.29
C PHE A 3 42.48 11.18 5.51
N PHE A 4 42.68 9.93 5.94
CA PHE A 4 41.62 9.08 6.46
C PHE A 4 41.48 9.34 7.97
N SER A 5 40.49 10.13 8.35
CA SER A 5 40.08 10.28 9.75
C SER A 5 39.32 9.03 10.20
N ARG A 6 39.97 8.18 10.99
CA ARG A 6 39.35 7.04 11.68
C ARG A 6 38.42 7.58 12.78
N LEU A 7 37.12 7.32 12.67
CA LEU A 7 36.20 7.51 13.79
C LEU A 7 36.27 6.29 14.71
N SER A 8 36.78 6.55 15.92
CA SER A 8 36.85 5.59 17.02
C SER A 8 35.45 5.20 17.51
N ARG A 9 35.24 3.89 17.63
CA ARG A 9 34.03 3.26 18.16
C ARG A 9 34.04 3.35 19.69
N PRO A 10 33.00 3.85 20.37
CA PRO A 10 32.92 3.75 21.82
C PRO A 10 32.55 2.33 22.25
N SER A 11 33.34 1.78 23.17
CA SER A 11 33.10 0.51 23.84
C SER A 11 31.94 0.64 24.82
N ALA A 12 30.90 -0.18 24.65
CA ALA A 12 29.80 -0.28 25.61
C ALA A 12 30.21 -1.21 26.76
N THR A 13 30.28 -0.65 27.97
CA THR A 13 30.42 -1.37 29.23
C THR A 13 29.10 -2.07 29.57
N SER A 14 29.16 -3.40 29.68
CA SER A 14 28.13 -4.28 30.19
C SER A 14 28.10 -4.21 31.72
N SER A 15 26.97 -3.82 32.30
CA SER A 15 26.68 -3.89 33.74
C SER A 15 25.17 -4.04 33.92
N GLY A 16 24.75 -5.03 34.70
CA GLY A 16 23.37 -5.15 35.18
C GLY A 16 22.79 -6.54 35.11
N SER A 17 23.29 -7.47 35.92
CA SER A 17 22.57 -8.67 36.34
C SER A 17 21.55 -8.25 37.41
N ASN A 18 20.26 -8.20 37.04
CA ASN A 18 19.17 -8.17 38.00
C ASN A 18 18.38 -9.48 37.86
N ASP A 19 18.62 -10.37 38.81
CA ASP A 19 17.81 -11.54 39.08
C ASP A 19 16.50 -11.09 39.75
N ASP A 20 15.45 -10.87 38.96
CA ASP A 20 14.08 -10.75 39.48
C ASP A 20 13.30 -12.03 39.16
N PRO A 21 12.79 -12.76 40.18
CA PRO A 21 11.96 -13.93 39.95
C PRO A 21 10.56 -13.52 39.44
N PRO A 22 9.92 -14.37 38.61
CA PRO A 22 8.59 -14.07 38.08
C PRO A 22 7.51 -14.12 39.18
N PRO A 23 6.44 -13.31 39.06
CA PRO A 23 5.32 -13.30 40.00
C PRO A 23 4.51 -14.61 39.94
N PRO A 24 3.84 -15.01 41.05
CA PRO A 24 3.04 -16.22 41.11
C PRO A 24 1.75 -16.10 40.28
N TYR A 25 1.43 -17.17 39.55
CA TYR A 25 0.18 -17.34 38.83
C TYR A 25 -0.97 -17.59 39.82
N ASN A 26 -1.90 -16.65 39.93
CA ASN A 26 -3.21 -16.91 40.53
C ASN A 26 -4.12 -17.53 39.47
N VAL A 27 -4.35 -18.84 39.62
CA VAL A 27 -5.42 -19.57 38.95
C VAL A 27 -6.67 -19.38 39.78
N SER A 28 -7.62 -18.57 39.28
CA SER A 28 -8.98 -18.55 39.79
C SER A 28 -9.87 -19.24 38.76
N GLU A 29 -10.10 -20.53 39.01
CA GLU A 29 -11.31 -21.20 38.54
C GLU A 29 -12.49 -20.54 39.23
N ASP A 30 -13.50 -20.12 38.47
CA ASP A 30 -14.86 -20.26 38.99
C ASP A 30 -15.87 -20.58 37.89
N ARG A 31 -16.55 -21.68 38.14
CA ARG A 31 -17.65 -22.24 37.36
C ARG A 31 -18.91 -21.46 37.72
N SER A 32 -19.75 -21.15 36.73
CA SER A 32 -21.21 -21.22 36.89
C SER A 32 -21.92 -21.07 35.54
N ALA A 33 -22.48 -22.19 35.07
CA ALA A 33 -23.75 -22.22 34.35
C ALA A 33 -24.83 -22.53 35.41
N PRO A 34 -26.10 -22.08 35.29
CA PRO A 34 -27.03 -22.77 34.38
C PRO A 34 -28.15 -21.90 33.76
N SER A 35 -28.77 -22.48 32.71
CA SER A 35 -30.20 -22.42 32.29
C SER A 35 -30.90 -21.04 32.20
N THR A 36 -31.68 -20.72 31.15
CA THR A 36 -32.98 -21.38 30.90
C THR A 36 -33.55 -20.91 29.55
N LEU A 37 -34.24 -21.85 28.90
CA LEU A 37 -35.14 -21.72 27.76
C LEU A 37 -36.02 -20.46 27.79
N HIS A 38 -36.13 -19.78 26.65
CA HIS A 38 -37.43 -19.28 26.20
C HIS A 38 -37.57 -19.42 24.69
N LEU A 39 -38.59 -20.20 24.34
CA LEU A 39 -39.16 -20.47 23.04
C LEU A 39 -40.02 -19.27 22.65
N GLU A 40 -39.72 -18.61 21.53
CA GLU A 40 -40.73 -17.84 20.80
C GLU A 40 -40.61 -18.11 19.30
N THR A 41 -41.68 -18.73 18.82
CA THR A 41 -41.90 -19.23 17.48
C THR A 41 -42.39 -18.07 16.62
N ALA A 42 -41.53 -17.54 15.75
CA ALA A 42 -41.96 -16.65 14.67
C ALA A 42 -41.77 -17.37 13.32
N THR A 43 -42.89 -17.77 12.75
CA THR A 43 -43.02 -18.39 11.43
C THR A 43 -42.80 -17.32 10.35
N GLU A 44 -41.56 -17.11 9.90
CA GLU A 44 -41.28 -16.40 8.66
C GLU A 44 -40.84 -17.36 7.55
N LYS A 45 -41.56 -17.27 6.43
CA LYS A 45 -41.32 -18.02 5.18
C LYS A 45 -39.89 -17.82 4.67
N PRO A 46 -39.07 -18.86 4.47
CA PRO A 46 -37.86 -18.74 3.67
C PRO A 46 -38.24 -18.93 2.21
N ASN A 47 -38.53 -17.82 1.51
CA ASN A 47 -38.68 -17.82 0.06
C ASN A 47 -37.64 -16.90 -0.54
N ALA A 48 -36.37 -17.30 -0.44
CA ALA A 48 -35.31 -16.84 -1.31
C ALA A 48 -34.42 -18.05 -1.57
N SER A 49 -34.59 -18.64 -2.76
CA SER A 49 -33.67 -19.61 -3.33
C SER A 49 -32.30 -18.94 -3.44
N ILE A 50 -31.46 -19.11 -2.41
CA ILE A 50 -30.04 -18.76 -2.45
C ILE A 50 -29.42 -19.79 -3.38
N ASP A 51 -29.21 -19.39 -4.63
CA ASP A 51 -28.49 -20.16 -5.61
C ASP A 51 -27.06 -20.41 -5.06
N PRO A 52 -26.69 -21.66 -4.70
CA PRO A 52 -25.45 -21.94 -3.95
C PRO A 52 -24.20 -21.86 -4.82
N ASN A 53 -24.30 -21.37 -6.06
CA ASN A 53 -23.20 -21.33 -6.99
C ASN A 53 -23.00 -19.90 -7.50
N PRO A 54 -22.23 -19.06 -6.79
CA PRO A 54 -21.90 -17.73 -7.29
C PRO A 54 -21.16 -17.89 -8.61
N THR A 55 -21.84 -17.59 -9.72
CA THR A 55 -21.26 -17.60 -11.06
C THR A 55 -19.94 -16.84 -11.02
N PRO A 56 -18.80 -17.48 -11.36
CA PRO A 56 -17.50 -16.83 -11.31
C PRO A 56 -17.55 -15.55 -12.13
N ILE A 57 -17.29 -14.42 -11.47
CA ILE A 57 -17.23 -13.14 -12.16
C ILE A 57 -16.08 -13.25 -13.17
N PRO A 58 -16.33 -13.03 -14.48
CA PRO A 58 -15.28 -13.15 -15.46
C PRO A 58 -14.12 -12.22 -15.10
N TYR A 59 -12.92 -12.79 -14.97
CA TYR A 59 -11.70 -12.04 -14.77
C TYR A 59 -11.48 -11.16 -16.00
N ILE A 60 -11.53 -9.85 -15.81
CA ILE A 60 -11.25 -8.89 -16.88
C ILE A 60 -9.73 -8.79 -16.98
N GLU A 61 -9.16 -9.29 -18.06
CA GLU A 61 -7.74 -9.12 -18.33
C GLU A 61 -7.44 -7.63 -18.56
N ARG A 62 -6.62 -7.06 -17.68
CA ARG A 62 -6.23 -5.64 -17.74
C ARG A 62 -4.78 -5.51 -18.21
N SER A 63 -4.49 -4.37 -18.84
CA SER A 63 -3.10 -4.03 -19.12
C SER A 63 -2.29 -3.93 -17.81
N PRO A 64 -1.00 -4.31 -17.79
CA PRO A 64 -0.16 -4.23 -16.58
C PRO A 64 -0.16 -2.82 -15.96
N LYS A 65 -0.18 -1.78 -16.80
CA LYS A 65 -0.25 -0.38 -16.40
C LYS A 65 -1.53 -0.07 -15.62
N GLU A 66 -2.68 -0.48 -16.17
CA GLU A 66 -3.98 -0.26 -15.53
C GLU A 66 -4.06 -1.03 -14.21
N GLN A 67 -3.55 -2.26 -14.17
CA GLN A 67 -3.57 -3.06 -12.94
C GLN A 67 -2.77 -2.40 -11.82
N LEU A 68 -1.58 -1.92 -12.13
CA LEU A 68 -0.72 -1.21 -11.19
C LEU A 68 -1.31 0.12 -10.74
N ARG A 69 -1.94 0.87 -11.65
CA ARG A 69 -2.68 2.09 -11.32
C ARG A 69 -3.72 1.79 -10.24
N ARG A 70 -4.55 0.76 -10.43
CA ARG A 70 -5.57 0.36 -9.45
C ARG A 70 -4.96 -0.08 -8.12
N TYR A 71 -3.82 -0.77 -8.14
CA TYR A 71 -3.08 -1.12 -6.93
C TYR A 71 -2.63 0.12 -6.14
N LEU A 72 -2.05 1.10 -6.83
CA LEU A 72 -1.61 2.35 -6.20
C LEU A 72 -2.81 3.15 -5.67
N ILE A 73 -3.91 3.25 -6.43
CA ILE A 73 -5.16 3.87 -5.95
C ILE A 73 -5.66 3.17 -4.69
N LYS A 74 -5.66 1.83 -4.64
CA LYS A 74 -6.09 1.09 -3.44
C LYS A 74 -5.24 1.46 -2.21
N ILE A 75 -3.92 1.59 -2.38
CA ILE A 75 -3.02 2.01 -1.30
C ILE A 75 -3.32 3.44 -0.88
N LEU A 76 -3.56 4.36 -1.82
CA LEU A 76 -3.91 5.76 -1.55
C LEU A 76 -5.25 5.89 -0.80
N VAL A 77 -6.26 5.12 -1.21
CA VAL A 77 -7.58 5.06 -0.56
C VAL A 77 -7.45 4.71 0.90
N PHE A 78 -6.68 3.68 1.21
CA PHE A 78 -6.45 3.29 2.60
C PHE A 78 -5.60 4.32 3.36
N THR A 79 -4.54 4.84 2.73
CA THR A 79 -3.63 5.80 3.35
C THR A 79 -4.35 7.07 3.80
N PHE A 80 -5.22 7.62 2.95
CA PHE A 80 -5.97 8.86 3.21
C PHE A 80 -7.39 8.65 3.72
N SER A 81 -7.80 7.41 4.00
CA SER A 81 -9.17 7.07 4.44
C SER A 81 -10.24 7.62 3.50
N VAL A 82 -10.04 7.45 2.19
CA VAL A 82 -10.95 7.92 1.14
C VAL A 82 -12.30 7.22 1.26
N ASP A 83 -13.37 8.00 1.13
CA ASP A 83 -14.73 7.48 1.00
C ASP A 83 -14.87 6.63 -0.28
N ILE A 84 -15.03 5.31 -0.08
CA ILE A 84 -15.08 4.33 -1.17
C ILE A 84 -16.30 4.58 -2.06
N GLU A 85 -17.43 5.04 -1.52
CA GLU A 85 -18.62 5.30 -2.33
C GLU A 85 -18.41 6.48 -3.27
N LYS A 86 -17.77 7.55 -2.78
CA LYS A 86 -17.39 8.69 -3.62
C LYS A 86 -16.39 8.29 -4.71
N LEU A 87 -15.42 7.46 -4.37
CA LEU A 87 -14.45 6.98 -5.35
C LEU A 87 -15.10 6.07 -6.40
N ASP A 88 -15.95 5.14 -5.99
CA ASP A 88 -16.62 4.21 -6.88
C ASP A 88 -17.52 4.96 -7.88
N ASN A 89 -18.18 6.04 -7.43
CA ASN A 89 -18.93 6.95 -8.28
C ASN A 89 -18.01 7.68 -9.28
N ALA A 90 -16.87 8.21 -8.83
CA ALA A 90 -15.90 8.91 -9.69
C ALA A 90 -15.17 8.00 -10.69
N LEU A 91 -15.00 6.72 -10.36
CA LEU A 91 -14.49 5.72 -11.29
C LEU A 91 -15.50 5.40 -12.39
N GLY A 92 -16.78 5.69 -12.16
CA GLY A 92 -17.90 5.44 -13.06
C GLY A 92 -18.22 3.96 -13.18
N THR A 93 -19.50 3.60 -13.35
CA THR A 93 -19.90 2.21 -13.57
C THR A 93 -19.28 1.70 -14.88
N PRO A 94 -18.46 0.63 -14.88
CA PRO A 94 -17.91 0.08 -16.10
C PRO A 94 -19.07 -0.36 -16.99
N ILE A 95 -19.11 0.22 -18.19
CA ILE A 95 -20.10 -0.17 -19.19
C ILE A 95 -19.69 -1.55 -19.67
N TYR A 96 -20.36 -2.59 -19.16
CA TYR A 96 -20.18 -3.96 -19.63
C TYR A 96 -20.79 -4.07 -21.01
N VAL A 97 -19.96 -4.34 -22.01
CA VAL A 97 -20.41 -4.70 -23.35
C VAL A 97 -20.25 -6.20 -23.48
N ASP A 98 -21.34 -6.92 -23.76
CA ASP A 98 -21.27 -8.36 -24.00
C ASP A 98 -20.58 -8.69 -25.33
N LYS A 99 -20.38 -9.99 -25.60
CA LYS A 99 -19.75 -10.47 -26.84
C LYS A 99 -20.51 -10.06 -28.11
N ASP A 100 -21.78 -9.71 -27.96
CA ASP A 100 -22.69 -9.30 -29.04
C ASP A 100 -22.78 -7.77 -29.17
N GLY A 101 -21.95 -7.01 -28.43
CA GLY A 101 -21.92 -5.56 -28.48
C GLY A 101 -23.03 -4.87 -27.68
N LYS A 102 -23.84 -5.59 -26.90
CA LYS A 102 -24.92 -5.00 -26.10
C LYS A 102 -24.41 -4.58 -24.73
N ARG A 103 -24.84 -3.38 -24.30
CA ARG A 103 -24.62 -2.90 -22.95
C ARG A 103 -25.44 -3.76 -21.98
N LYS A 104 -24.77 -4.43 -21.04
CA LYS A 104 -25.42 -4.99 -19.86
C LYS A 104 -25.41 -3.93 -18.77
N ASP A 105 -26.59 -3.41 -18.46
CA ASP A 105 -26.82 -2.55 -17.30
C ASP A 105 -26.83 -3.40 -16.03
N GLU A 106 -25.70 -4.00 -15.66
CA GLU A 106 -25.51 -4.52 -14.31
C GLU A 106 -24.60 -3.57 -13.53
N PRO A 107 -25.13 -2.86 -12.51
CA PRO A 107 -24.36 -1.97 -11.67
C PRO A 107 -23.54 -2.82 -10.69
N LYS A 108 -22.46 -3.42 -11.18
CA LYS A 108 -21.45 -3.98 -10.28
C LYS A 108 -20.69 -2.82 -9.66
N LYS A 109 -20.96 -2.55 -8.37
CA LYS A 109 -20.20 -1.60 -7.56
C LYS A 109 -18.72 -1.88 -7.76
N ASN A 110 -17.98 -0.86 -8.16
CA ASN A 110 -16.56 -0.93 -8.46
C ASN A 110 -15.73 -1.08 -7.19
N SER A 111 -15.80 -2.23 -6.51
CA SER A 111 -14.76 -2.54 -5.52
C SER A 111 -13.41 -2.29 -6.18
N THR A 112 -12.64 -1.33 -5.64
CA THR A 112 -11.43 -0.76 -6.27
C THR A 112 -10.50 -1.88 -6.78
N LEU A 113 -10.46 -3.01 -6.08
CA LEU A 113 -9.89 -4.28 -6.52
C LEU A 113 -10.86 -5.44 -6.21
N SER A 114 -10.92 -6.44 -7.09
CA SER A 114 -11.49 -7.76 -6.80
C SER A 114 -10.64 -8.54 -5.78
N ASP A 115 -11.17 -9.62 -5.20
CA ASP A 115 -10.40 -10.42 -4.21
C ASP A 115 -9.17 -11.11 -4.83
N GLN A 116 -9.26 -11.49 -6.11
CA GLN A 116 -8.12 -11.98 -6.86
C GLN A 116 -7.05 -10.89 -7.01
N GLU A 117 -7.46 -9.67 -7.38
CA GLU A 117 -6.53 -8.53 -7.48
C GLU A 117 -5.90 -8.15 -6.14
N LYS A 118 -6.64 -8.22 -5.03
CA LYS A 118 -6.08 -8.03 -3.68
C LYS A 118 -5.02 -9.08 -3.37
N THR A 119 -5.28 -10.33 -3.75
CA THR A 119 -4.33 -11.44 -3.60
C THR A 119 -3.08 -11.22 -4.43
N ASP A 120 -3.23 -10.76 -5.67
CA ASP A 120 -2.10 -10.50 -6.57
C ASP A 120 -1.28 -9.28 -6.15
N LEU A 121 -1.94 -8.22 -5.65
CA LEU A 121 -1.27 -7.10 -4.98
C LEU A 121 -0.48 -7.58 -3.76
N TYR A 122 -1.05 -8.46 -2.93
CA TYR A 122 -0.33 -8.99 -1.78
C TYR A 122 0.91 -9.80 -2.18
N LYS A 123 0.80 -10.69 -3.18
CA LYS A 123 1.94 -11.43 -3.72
C LYS A 123 3.02 -10.49 -4.24
N LEU A 124 2.64 -9.46 -5.00
CA LEU A 124 3.55 -8.44 -5.51
C LEU A 124 4.25 -7.70 -4.35
N ALA A 125 3.50 -7.27 -3.34
CA ALA A 125 4.03 -6.59 -2.16
C ALA A 125 5.08 -7.42 -1.41
N ILE A 126 4.80 -8.72 -1.21
CA ILE A 126 5.73 -9.66 -0.60
C ILE A 126 6.99 -9.85 -1.46
N ALA A 127 6.84 -9.99 -2.78
CA ALA A 127 7.97 -10.11 -3.69
C ALA A 127 8.87 -8.87 -3.63
N VAL A 128 8.29 -7.66 -3.74
CA VAL A 128 9.04 -6.40 -3.61
C VAL A 128 9.78 -6.33 -2.28
N LYS A 129 9.11 -6.62 -1.17
CA LYS A 129 9.72 -6.59 0.17
C LYS A 129 10.86 -7.60 0.34
N ARG A 130 10.71 -8.81 -0.22
CA ARG A 130 11.77 -9.83 -0.21
C ARG A 130 12.98 -9.40 -1.05
N LEU A 131 12.75 -8.87 -2.25
CA LEU A 131 13.80 -8.38 -3.12
C LEU A 131 14.53 -7.18 -2.51
N HIS A 132 13.81 -6.22 -1.91
CA HIS A 132 14.39 -5.09 -1.16
C HIS A 132 15.37 -5.58 -0.10
N ARG A 133 14.91 -6.46 0.80
CA ARG A 133 15.76 -7.04 1.85
C ARG A 133 16.98 -7.75 1.28
N LYS A 134 16.83 -8.50 0.19
CA LYS A 134 17.94 -9.23 -0.44
C LYS A 134 18.93 -8.30 -1.13
N ALA A 135 18.46 -7.21 -1.74
CA ALA A 135 19.32 -6.18 -2.32
C ALA A 135 20.12 -5.46 -1.21
N SER A 136 19.46 -5.08 -0.11
CA SER A 136 20.12 -4.38 1.01
C SER A 136 21.15 -5.21 1.76
N THR A 137 21.04 -6.55 1.73
CA THR A 137 22.00 -7.47 2.35
C THR A 137 22.98 -8.10 1.36
N ASN A 138 23.16 -7.52 0.17
CA ASN A 138 24.03 -8.04 -0.90
C ASN A 138 23.79 -9.53 -1.24
N CYS A 139 22.54 -9.97 -1.13
CA CYS A 139 22.11 -11.36 -1.37
C CYS A 139 21.33 -11.48 -2.69
N TRP A 140 21.53 -10.57 -3.65
CA TRP A 140 20.78 -10.51 -4.90
C TRP A 140 20.83 -11.83 -5.68
N ASN A 141 21.98 -12.50 -5.74
CA ASN A 141 22.15 -13.77 -6.45
C ASN A 141 21.35 -14.94 -5.85
N THR A 142 20.73 -14.76 -4.68
CA THR A 142 19.89 -15.77 -4.01
C THR A 142 18.38 -15.50 -4.14
N THR A 143 17.98 -14.52 -4.95
CA THR A 143 16.56 -14.25 -5.21
C THR A 143 16.05 -15.13 -6.34
N PHE A 144 14.78 -15.53 -6.29
CA PHE A 144 14.14 -16.26 -7.38
C PHE A 144 13.93 -15.36 -8.60
N GLN A 145 14.18 -15.89 -9.80
CA GLN A 145 13.93 -15.18 -11.04
C GLN A 145 12.44 -14.81 -11.19
N ALA A 146 11.53 -15.70 -10.78
CA ALA A 146 10.10 -15.45 -10.82
C ALA A 146 9.67 -14.21 -10.01
N ASP A 147 10.28 -13.97 -8.84
CA ASP A 147 10.00 -12.77 -8.05
C ASP A 147 10.50 -11.51 -8.77
N ARG A 148 11.69 -11.57 -9.38
CA ARG A 148 12.23 -10.47 -10.19
C ARG A 148 11.33 -10.16 -11.36
N ASP A 149 10.95 -11.17 -12.15
CA ASP A 149 10.11 -11.03 -13.33
C ASP A 149 8.73 -10.47 -12.97
N LEU A 150 8.14 -10.94 -11.86
CA LEU A 150 6.87 -10.43 -11.34
C LEU A 150 6.96 -8.92 -11.06
N VAL A 151 8.00 -8.49 -10.34
CA VAL A 151 8.19 -7.08 -9.97
C VAL A 151 8.55 -6.22 -11.18
N ILE A 152 9.45 -6.70 -12.05
CA ILE A 152 9.82 -6.02 -13.30
C ILE A 152 8.56 -5.83 -14.16
N LYS A 153 7.81 -6.90 -14.44
CA LYS A 153 6.59 -6.83 -15.26
C LYS A 153 5.58 -5.83 -14.69
N ALA A 154 5.44 -5.76 -13.37
CA ALA A 154 4.54 -4.82 -12.72
C ALA A 154 5.05 -3.37 -12.81
N VAL A 155 6.34 -3.10 -12.56
CA VAL A 155 6.85 -1.73 -12.40
C VAL A 155 7.44 -1.13 -13.67
N SER A 156 7.88 -1.93 -14.64
CA SER A 156 8.42 -1.43 -15.92
C SER A 156 7.42 -0.57 -16.70
N SER A 157 6.11 -0.74 -16.49
CA SER A 157 5.09 0.14 -17.08
C SER A 157 5.09 1.56 -16.51
N ILE A 158 5.56 1.77 -15.27
CA ILE A 158 5.68 3.11 -14.65
C ILE A 158 6.80 3.90 -15.32
N SER A 159 7.95 3.25 -15.50
CA SER A 159 9.19 3.93 -15.87
C SER A 159 9.15 4.60 -17.24
N ARG A 160 8.29 4.12 -18.15
CA ARG A 160 8.11 4.68 -19.50
C ARG A 160 7.04 5.77 -19.58
N ASP A 161 5.96 5.64 -18.81
CA ASP A 161 4.76 6.46 -19.05
C ASP A 161 4.62 7.61 -18.06
N LEU A 162 4.93 7.39 -16.78
CA LEU A 162 4.81 8.43 -15.74
C LEU A 162 5.95 9.45 -15.79
N THR A 163 7.05 9.12 -16.47
CA THR A 163 8.21 10.01 -16.67
C THR A 163 8.05 10.99 -17.84
N SER A 164 7.00 10.84 -18.66
CA SER A 164 6.87 11.59 -19.92
C SER A 164 6.61 13.09 -19.76
N SER A 165 6.11 13.54 -18.59
CA SER A 165 5.66 14.93 -18.40
C SER A 165 6.70 15.88 -17.78
N THR A 166 7.85 15.41 -17.30
CA THR A 166 8.84 16.30 -16.65
C THR A 166 10.25 16.10 -17.19
N LYS A 167 10.54 16.68 -18.37
CA LYS A 167 11.88 16.75 -18.98
C LYS A 167 12.94 17.48 -18.13
N LYS A 168 12.55 18.15 -17.03
CA LYS A 168 13.41 19.04 -16.25
C LYS A 168 14.32 18.33 -15.24
N TYR A 169 14.01 17.09 -14.82
CA TYR A 169 14.80 16.37 -13.83
C TYR A 169 15.23 14.97 -14.31
N PRO A 170 16.54 14.69 -14.37
CA PRO A 170 17.10 13.53 -15.05
C PRO A 170 17.21 12.30 -14.14
N SER A 171 16.25 12.04 -13.24
CA SER A 171 16.26 10.79 -12.46
C SER A 171 15.17 9.82 -12.93
N PRO A 172 15.34 9.20 -14.12
CA PRO A 172 14.44 8.19 -14.63
C PRO A 172 14.47 7.00 -13.67
N GLY A 173 13.40 6.84 -12.89
CA GLY A 173 13.27 5.74 -11.94
C GLY A 173 12.78 6.12 -10.56
N VAL A 174 12.84 7.40 -10.19
CA VAL A 174 12.40 7.85 -8.86
C VAL A 174 10.89 7.57 -8.62
N HIS A 175 10.06 7.68 -9.65
CA HIS A 175 8.64 7.31 -9.58
C HIS A 175 8.44 5.80 -9.37
N ALA A 176 9.25 4.99 -10.06
CA ALA A 176 9.19 3.54 -9.96
C ALA A 176 9.68 3.05 -8.58
N ALA A 177 10.76 3.64 -8.06
CA ALA A 177 11.25 3.39 -6.71
C ALA A 177 10.20 3.77 -5.65
N PHE A 178 9.53 4.91 -5.79
CA PHE A 178 8.44 5.29 -4.90
C PHE A 178 7.23 4.34 -4.98
N ALA A 179 6.86 3.89 -6.17
CA ALA A 179 5.80 2.90 -6.32
C ALA A 179 6.16 1.54 -5.69
N LEU A 180 7.42 1.08 -5.85
CA LEU A 180 7.92 -0.12 -5.16
C LEU A 180 7.82 0.04 -3.64
N ASP A 181 8.23 1.21 -3.13
CA ASP A 181 8.15 1.53 -1.71
C ASP A 181 6.70 1.44 -1.19
N LEU A 182 5.75 2.10 -1.85
CA LEU A 182 4.33 2.04 -1.48
C LEU A 182 3.76 0.62 -1.54
N ILE A 183 4.04 -0.11 -2.63
CA ILE A 183 3.57 -1.48 -2.82
C ILE A 183 4.11 -2.40 -1.73
N SER A 184 5.38 -2.24 -1.34
CA SER A 184 5.98 -3.04 -0.27
C SER A 184 5.24 -2.89 1.06
N ASN A 185 4.74 -1.69 1.38
CA ASN A 185 4.03 -1.42 2.63
C ASN A 185 2.67 -2.10 2.68
N TYR A 186 2.04 -2.35 1.52
CA TYR A 186 0.80 -3.13 1.48
C TYR A 186 0.96 -4.52 2.12
N ALA A 187 2.16 -5.11 2.07
CA ALA A 187 2.45 -6.38 2.74
C ALA A 187 2.37 -6.30 4.27
N ASP A 188 2.41 -5.11 4.86
CA ASP A 188 2.44 -4.91 6.31
C ASP A 188 1.11 -4.48 6.91
N HIS A 189 0.23 -3.87 6.11
CA HIS A 189 -1.07 -3.42 6.61
C HIS A 189 -2.25 -4.14 5.96
N HIS A 190 -2.17 -4.65 4.73
CA HIS A 190 -3.31 -5.28 4.02
C HIS A 190 -4.61 -4.46 3.99
N CYS A 191 -4.48 -3.14 4.13
CA CYS A 191 -5.59 -2.22 4.37
C CYS A 191 -6.42 -2.50 5.64
N ASP A 192 -5.83 -3.11 6.66
CA ASP A 192 -6.37 -3.23 8.02
C ASP A 192 -6.24 -1.89 8.76
N PRO A 193 -7.35 -1.24 9.16
CA PRO A 193 -7.31 0.03 9.90
C PRO A 193 -6.46 0.00 11.16
N ALA A 194 -6.37 -1.13 11.87
CA ALA A 194 -5.54 -1.27 13.08
C ALA A 194 -4.04 -1.16 12.76
N LEU A 195 -3.66 -1.39 11.50
CA LEU A 195 -2.28 -1.35 11.01
C LEU A 195 -1.99 -0.09 10.19
N TRP A 196 -2.79 0.97 10.31
CA TRP A 196 -2.55 2.22 9.59
C TRP A 196 -1.15 2.80 9.84
N THR A 197 -0.60 2.63 11.03
CA THR A 197 0.77 3.04 11.38
C THR A 197 1.86 2.33 10.57
N LYS A 198 1.52 1.23 9.89
CA LYS A 198 2.41 0.50 8.96
C LYS A 198 2.36 1.04 7.53
N THR A 199 1.44 1.94 7.21
CA THR A 199 1.46 2.65 5.92
C THR A 199 2.72 3.50 5.78
N HIS A 200 3.00 3.94 4.56
CA HIS A 200 4.15 4.82 4.29
C HIS A 200 4.12 6.09 5.15
N LEU A 201 2.99 6.80 5.18
CA LEU A 201 2.82 7.98 6.03
C LEU A 201 2.77 7.64 7.53
N GLY A 202 2.14 6.51 7.89
CA GLY A 202 2.08 6.03 9.27
C GLY A 202 3.46 5.78 9.89
N GLN A 203 4.43 5.31 9.10
CA GLN A 203 5.78 5.05 9.58
C GLN A 203 6.53 6.35 9.94
N TRP A 204 6.39 7.39 9.12
CA TRP A 204 6.95 8.71 9.43
C TRP A 204 6.36 9.32 10.69
N THR A 205 5.06 9.09 10.93
CA THR A 205 4.38 9.60 12.12
C THR A 205 4.67 8.79 13.38
N THR A 206 5.20 7.57 13.32
CA THR A 206 5.48 6.76 14.52
C THR A 206 6.94 6.82 14.96
N ASN A 207 7.85 7.13 14.05
CA ASN A 207 9.27 7.21 14.36
C ASN A 207 9.67 8.64 14.77
N VAL A 208 10.04 8.82 16.04
CA VAL A 208 10.42 10.11 16.62
C VAL A 208 11.59 10.76 15.89
N LEU A 209 12.54 9.97 15.37
CA LEU A 209 13.68 10.48 14.59
C LEU A 209 13.26 11.02 13.22
N TYR A 210 12.20 10.45 12.62
CA TYR A 210 11.66 10.92 11.34
C TYR A 210 10.60 12.00 11.48
N ARG A 211 9.91 12.13 12.62
CA ARG A 211 9.05 13.29 12.89
C ARG A 211 9.79 14.62 12.88
N ALA A 212 11.09 14.59 13.22
CA ALA A 212 11.96 15.76 13.15
C ALA A 212 12.51 16.02 11.73
N SER A 213 12.21 15.16 10.76
CA SER A 213 12.70 15.30 9.39
C SER A 213 11.61 15.84 8.46
N ASP A 214 12.05 16.58 7.44
CA ASP A 214 11.20 17.03 6.34
C ASP A 214 10.58 15.86 5.52
N ALA A 215 10.94 14.60 5.82
CA ALA A 215 10.54 13.42 5.05
C ALA A 215 9.01 13.22 5.06
N PHE A 216 8.33 13.59 6.15
CA PHE A 216 6.87 13.54 6.19
C PHE A 216 6.26 14.52 5.19
N ASP A 217 6.68 15.78 5.18
CA ASP A 217 6.19 16.79 4.24
C ASP A 217 6.51 16.42 2.78
N TYR A 218 7.72 15.94 2.53
CA TYR A 218 8.11 15.43 1.21
C TYR A 218 7.24 14.24 0.80
N SER A 219 6.89 13.36 1.75
CA SER A 219 6.02 12.22 1.49
C SER A 219 4.60 12.65 1.15
N ILE A 220 4.03 13.63 1.84
CA ILE A 220 2.71 14.18 1.51
C ILE A 220 2.70 14.73 0.08
N ALA A 221 3.70 15.56 -0.26
CA ALA A 221 3.81 16.13 -1.58
C ALA A 221 4.05 15.09 -2.68
N ALA A 222 4.84 14.05 -2.40
CA ALA A 222 5.04 12.90 -3.28
C ALA A 222 3.73 12.13 -3.53
N HIS A 223 2.90 11.94 -2.50
CA HIS A 223 1.56 11.34 -2.68
C HIS A 223 0.66 12.22 -3.56
N ALA A 224 0.71 13.55 -3.38
CA ALA A 224 -0.06 14.49 -4.21
C ALA A 224 0.30 14.36 -5.69
N LYS A 225 1.61 14.28 -5.99
CA LYS A 225 2.10 14.06 -7.34
C LYS A 225 1.66 12.69 -7.87
N LEU A 226 1.77 11.64 -7.04
CA LEU A 226 1.32 10.30 -7.42
C LEU A 226 -0.17 10.26 -7.73
N ILE A 227 -1.02 10.96 -6.95
CA ILE A 227 -2.46 11.09 -7.23
C ILE A 227 -2.68 11.66 -8.64
N GLY A 228 -1.97 12.73 -9.01
CA GLY A 228 -2.03 13.29 -10.36
C GLY A 228 -1.58 12.31 -11.45
N ASP A 229 -0.58 11.47 -11.15
CA ASP A 229 -0.01 10.49 -12.08
C ASP A 229 -0.90 9.24 -12.26
N VAL A 230 -1.61 8.80 -11.21
CA VAL A 230 -2.38 7.54 -11.23
C VAL A 230 -3.88 7.74 -11.43
N ALA A 231 -4.43 8.93 -11.19
CA ALA A 231 -5.86 9.15 -11.41
C ALA A 231 -6.25 8.90 -12.88
N PRO A 232 -7.24 8.03 -13.16
CA PRO A 232 -7.66 7.72 -14.53
C PRO A 232 -8.47 8.85 -15.16
N ASN A 233 -9.04 9.74 -14.35
CA ASN A 233 -9.83 10.89 -14.77
C ASN A 233 -9.75 12.01 -13.71
N GLU A 234 -10.33 13.17 -14.03
CA GLU A 234 -10.31 14.35 -13.16
C GLU A 234 -11.12 14.16 -11.86
N GLU A 235 -12.23 13.43 -11.91
CA GLU A 235 -13.09 13.19 -10.74
C GLU A 235 -12.38 12.34 -9.68
N VAL A 236 -11.70 11.27 -10.10
CA VAL A 236 -10.88 10.45 -9.20
C VAL A 236 -9.73 11.26 -8.62
N ARG A 237 -9.08 12.11 -9.44
CA ARG A 237 -8.04 13.02 -8.97
C ARG A 237 -8.57 13.94 -7.87
N PHE A 238 -9.76 14.51 -8.06
CA PHE A 238 -10.41 15.40 -7.11
C PHE A 238 -10.79 14.70 -5.80
N VAL A 239 -11.40 13.51 -5.87
CA VAL A 239 -11.76 12.72 -4.68
C VAL A 239 -10.53 12.36 -3.84
N LEU A 240 -9.46 11.89 -4.49
CA LEU A 240 -8.21 11.55 -3.80
C LEU A 240 -7.52 12.81 -3.23
N GLY A 241 -7.49 13.90 -4.00
CA GLY A 241 -6.91 15.17 -3.57
C GLY A 241 -7.61 15.74 -2.34
N HIS A 242 -8.94 15.75 -2.33
CA HIS A 242 -9.71 16.22 -1.18
C HIS A 242 -9.50 15.37 0.08
N ALA A 243 -9.39 14.05 -0.08
CA ALA A 243 -9.05 13.18 1.06
C ALA A 243 -7.65 13.44 1.60
N GLN A 244 -6.68 13.74 0.73
CA GLN A 244 -5.34 14.14 1.15
C GLN A 244 -5.37 15.48 1.89
N GLU A 245 -6.11 16.47 1.40
CA GLU A 245 -6.26 17.78 2.08
C GLU A 245 -6.85 17.61 3.49
N ALA A 246 -7.93 16.84 3.62
CA ALA A 246 -8.53 16.52 4.92
C ALA A 246 -7.55 15.78 5.85
N PHE A 247 -6.73 14.89 5.29
CA PHE A 247 -5.65 14.24 6.02
C PHE A 247 -4.61 15.27 6.52
N GLN A 248 -4.15 16.18 5.66
CA GLN A 248 -3.19 17.21 6.02
C GLN A 248 -3.70 18.12 7.14
N GLU A 249 -4.96 18.55 7.06
CA GLU A 249 -5.62 19.35 8.09
C GLU A 249 -5.62 18.62 9.44
N LYS A 250 -6.04 17.34 9.45
CA LYS A 250 -6.05 16.49 10.65
C LYS A 250 -4.66 16.37 11.30
N TRP A 251 -3.60 16.39 10.50
CA TRP A 251 -2.22 16.25 10.97
C TRP A 251 -1.48 17.59 11.13
N GLY A 252 -2.16 18.73 10.95
CA GLY A 252 -1.57 20.06 11.12
C GLY A 252 -0.53 20.44 10.06
N VAL A 253 -0.59 19.85 8.86
CA VAL A 253 0.33 20.13 7.76
C VAL A 253 -0.17 21.34 6.97
N ASN A 254 0.32 22.52 7.34
CA ASN A 254 -0.18 23.81 6.82
C ASN A 254 0.41 24.25 5.48
N SER A 255 1.47 23.58 4.99
CA SER A 255 2.03 23.84 3.66
C SER A 255 2.57 22.57 3.03
N VAL A 256 2.13 22.28 1.80
CA VAL A 256 2.78 21.27 0.98
C VAL A 256 4.03 21.92 0.41
N LYS A 257 5.21 21.43 0.79
CA LYS A 257 6.43 21.83 0.09
C LYS A 257 6.23 21.45 -1.37
N ALA A 258 6.27 22.44 -2.28
CA ALA A 258 6.31 22.16 -3.70
C ALA A 258 7.61 21.38 -3.97
N THR A 259 7.49 20.06 -4.09
CA THR A 259 8.64 19.21 -4.42
C THR A 259 8.49 18.70 -5.84
N GLU A 260 9.49 19.01 -6.64
CA GLU A 260 9.65 18.47 -7.98
C GLU A 260 10.19 17.02 -7.96
N SER A 261 10.45 16.42 -6.78
CA SER A 261 11.12 15.13 -6.62
C SER A 261 10.48 14.21 -5.56
N TYR A 262 10.40 12.91 -5.85
CA TYR A 262 10.02 11.90 -4.85
C TYR A 262 11.20 11.46 -3.97
N TYR A 263 12.43 11.89 -4.25
CA TYR A 263 13.63 11.30 -3.66
C TYR A 263 13.61 11.29 -2.12
N MET A 264 13.21 12.40 -1.50
CA MET A 264 13.13 12.53 -0.04
C MET A 264 11.95 11.79 0.59
N ALA A 265 11.01 11.32 -0.23
CA ALA A 265 9.85 10.55 0.19
C ALA A 265 10.08 9.03 0.08
N ILE A 266 11.20 8.57 -0.48
CA ILE A 266 11.47 7.14 -0.67
C ILE A 266 12.31 6.65 0.50
N ARG A 267 11.88 5.57 1.16
CA ARG A 267 12.66 4.90 2.20
C ARG A 267 13.93 4.28 1.61
N ASP A 268 14.95 4.20 2.46
CA ASP A 268 16.28 3.69 2.08
C ASP A 268 16.20 2.31 1.38
N GLY A 269 16.98 2.15 0.31
CA GLY A 269 17.12 0.88 -0.42
C GLY A 269 16.16 0.68 -1.59
N TYR A 270 15.07 1.45 -1.71
CA TYR A 270 14.13 1.29 -2.84
C TYR A 270 14.65 1.89 -4.16
N THR A 271 15.44 2.96 -4.08
CA THR A 271 16.11 3.52 -5.27
C THR A 271 17.15 2.54 -5.80
N GLU A 272 17.91 1.91 -4.92
CA GLU A 272 18.90 0.87 -5.23
C GLU A 272 18.23 -0.38 -5.78
N LEU A 273 17.14 -0.84 -5.14
CA LEU A 273 16.34 -1.97 -5.63
C LEU A 273 15.89 -1.74 -7.07
N TYR A 274 15.32 -0.57 -7.36
CA TYR A 274 14.92 -0.24 -8.72
C TYR A 274 16.12 -0.22 -9.69
N GLY A 275 17.26 0.34 -9.26
CA GLY A 275 18.49 0.35 -10.04
C GLY A 275 18.95 -1.06 -10.44
N VAL A 276 18.93 -2.01 -9.49
CA VAL A 276 19.32 -3.40 -9.75
C VAL A 276 18.29 -4.11 -10.64
N LEU A 277 16.99 -3.93 -10.40
CA LEU A 277 15.93 -4.50 -11.24
C LEU A 277 16.00 -4.03 -12.69
N ARG A 278 16.33 -2.76 -12.92
CA ARG A 278 16.47 -2.18 -14.27
C ARG A 278 17.63 -2.78 -15.07
N ASN A 279 18.65 -3.29 -14.38
CA ASN A 279 19.84 -3.85 -14.99
C ASN A 279 19.85 -5.40 -15.01
N SER A 280 18.75 -6.03 -14.57
CA SER A 280 18.59 -7.49 -14.50
C SER A 280 17.99 -8.08 -15.77
#